data_AF-A0ABD2MPA5-F1
#
_entry.id   AF-A0ABD2MPA5-F1
#
_cell.length_a   1.000
_cell.length_b   1.000
_cell.length_c   1.000
_cell.angle_alpha   90.00
_cell.angle_beta   90.00
_cell.angle_gamma   90.00
#
_symmetry.space_group_name_H-M   'P 1'
#
loop_
_entity.id
_entity.type
_entity.pdbx_description
1 polymer ?
#
loop_
_entity_poly.entity_id
_entity_poly.type
_entity_poly.pdbx_seq_one_letter_code
_entity_poly.pdbx_strand_id
1 'polypeptide(L)' 'MKSTEDQEIGGVLSELKENAAPGHDQITVINIKNMKESIASNLTKLVNEVLISDLFPQELKVSKIGAICRSRRKDHM' A
#
# COMPACT_ATOMS: atom_id res chain seq x y z
N MET A 1 21.66 -7.02 -7.54
CA MET A 1 20.25 -6.58 -7.62
C MET A 1 20.20 -5.10 -7.96
N LYS A 2 19.21 -4.64 -8.75
CA LYS A 2 19.06 -3.22 -9.09
C LYS A 2 18.35 -2.51 -7.93
N SER A 3 18.90 -1.39 -7.46
CA SER A 3 18.28 -0.55 -6.44
C SER A 3 17.12 0.24 -7.06
N THR A 4 16.04 0.41 -6.31
CA THR A 4 14.88 1.26 -6.64
C THR A 4 15.20 2.71 -6.36
N GLU A 5 14.65 3.61 -7.19
CA GLU A 5 14.80 5.06 -7.07
C GLU A 5 13.53 5.75 -6.54
N ASP A 6 13.68 6.93 -5.93
CA ASP A 6 12.55 7.71 -5.37
C ASP A 6 11.46 8.02 -6.41
N GLN A 7 11.86 8.22 -7.68
CA GLN A 7 10.91 8.46 -8.78
C GLN A 7 10.04 7.22 -9.05
N GLU A 8 10.61 6.01 -8.99
CA GLU A 8 9.87 4.76 -9.19
C GLU A 8 8.83 4.59 -8.06
N ILE A 9 9.24 4.79 -6.81
CA ILE A 9 8.33 4.76 -5.65
C ILE A 9 7.24 5.82 -5.77
N GLY A 10 7.58 7.05 -6.15
CA GLY A 10 6.61 8.12 -6.35
C GLY A 10 5.56 7.80 -7.42
N GLY A 11 5.97 7.10 -8.49
CA GLY A 11 5.07 6.56 -9.51
C GLY A 11 4.09 5.54 -8.92
N VAL A 12 4.61 4.54 -8.21
CA VAL A 12 3.79 3.51 -7.54
C VAL A 12 2.77 4.13 -6.57
N LEU A 13 3.19 5.10 -5.75
CA LEU A 13 2.29 5.79 -4.82
C LEU A 13 1.17 6.55 -5.53
N SER A 14 1.44 7.09 -6.72
CA SER A 14 0.46 7.83 -7.51
C SER A 14 -0.58 6.89 -8.16
N GLU A 15 -0.20 5.67 -8.49
CA GLU A 15 -1.05 4.65 -9.12
C GLU A 15 -1.92 3.85 -8.15
N LEU A 16 -1.81 4.10 -6.83
CA LEU A 16 -2.64 3.44 -5.82
C LEU A 16 -4.14 3.64 -6.08
N LYS A 17 -4.90 2.54 -6.02
CA LYS A 17 -6.36 2.52 -6.20
C LYS A 17 -7.06 3.25 -5.05
N GLU A 18 -7.84 4.27 -5.38
CA GLU A 18 -8.45 5.18 -4.39
C GLU A 18 -9.51 4.52 -3.51
N ASN A 19 -10.18 3.47 -4.02
CA ASN A 19 -11.25 2.77 -3.31
C ASN A 19 -10.75 1.58 -2.47
N ALA A 20 -9.46 1.54 -2.14
CA ALA A 20 -8.90 0.50 -1.27
C ALA A 20 -9.29 0.75 0.19
N ALA A 21 -9.70 -0.32 0.89
CA ALA A 21 -9.97 -0.25 2.32
C ALA A 21 -8.65 -0.06 3.10
N PRO A 22 -8.62 0.78 4.15
CA PRO A 22 -7.42 0.97 4.95
C PRO A 22 -7.11 -0.27 5.79
N GLY A 23 -5.82 -0.43 6.11
CA GLY A 23 -5.29 -1.49 6.96
C GLY A 23 -5.66 -1.36 8.43
N HIS A 24 -4.87 -1.97 9.31
CA HIS A 24 -5.04 -1.87 10.77
C HIS A 24 -4.68 -0.48 11.32
N ASP A 25 -3.77 0.22 10.63
CA ASP A 25 -3.33 1.58 10.94
C ASP A 25 -4.35 2.67 10.58
N GLN A 26 -5.42 2.30 9.87
CA GLN A 26 -6.46 3.21 9.38
C GLN A 26 -5.95 4.29 8.41
N ILE A 27 -4.73 4.15 7.88
CA ILE A 27 -4.17 5.07 6.89
C ILE A 27 -4.83 4.78 5.53
N THR A 28 -5.46 5.81 4.96
CA THR A 28 -6.14 5.69 3.65
C THR A 28 -5.19 5.99 2.50
N VAL A 29 -5.54 5.53 1.29
CA VAL A 29 -4.79 5.87 0.06
C VAL A 29 -4.74 7.39 -0.16
N ILE A 30 -5.79 8.12 0.23
CA ILE A 30 -5.80 9.59 0.16
C ILE A 30 -4.71 10.18 1.06
N ASN A 31 -4.56 9.67 2.29
CA ASN A 31 -3.48 10.11 3.18
C ASN A 31 -2.11 9.83 2.56
N ILE A 32 -1.91 8.63 2.01
CA ILE A 32 -0.64 8.24 1.37
C ILE A 32 -0.32 9.17 0.20
N LYS A 33 -1.27 9.42 -0.70
CA LYS A 33 -1.08 10.32 -1.85
C LYS A 33 -0.75 11.75 -1.42
N ASN A 34 -1.39 12.25 -0.36
CA ASN A 34 -1.14 13.59 0.18
C ASN A 34 0.24 13.72 0.84
N MET A 35 0.77 12.63 1.40
CA MET A 35 2.07 12.61 2.09
C MET A 35 3.21 12.08 1.20
N LYS A 36 2.94 11.77 -0.08
CA LYS A 36 3.85 11.02 -0.95
C LYS A 36 5.26 11.61 -1.02
N GLU A 37 5.37 12.94 -1.08
CA GLU A 37 6.66 13.64 -1.15
C GLU A 37 7.48 13.48 0.13
N SER A 38 6.81 13.39 1.29
CA SER A 38 7.45 13.23 2.59
C SER A 38 7.83 11.78 2.90
N ILE A 39 7.14 10.80 2.30
CA ILE A 39 7.35 9.37 2.59
C ILE A 39 8.17 8.64 1.53
N ALA A 40 8.24 9.15 0.29
CA ALA A 40 8.86 8.45 -0.84
C ALA A 40 10.30 8.03 -0.53
N SER A 41 11.16 8.94 -0.06
CA SER A 41 12.57 8.62 0.22
C SER A 41 12.75 7.56 1.30
N ASN A 42 11.92 7.59 2.35
CA ASN A 42 11.97 6.58 3.41
C ASN A 42 11.49 5.21 2.91
N LEU A 43 10.45 5.20 2.07
CA LEU A 43 9.96 3.98 1.43
C LEU A 43 10.99 3.40 0.45
N THR A 44 11.70 4.23 -0.33
CA THR A 44 12.78 3.77 -1.22
C THR A 44 13.89 3.07 -0.44
N LYS A 45 14.32 3.64 0.69
CA LYS A 45 15.32 3.02 1.57
C LYS A 45 14.85 1.67 2.08
N LEU A 46 13.62 1.62 2.61
CA LEU A 46 13.02 0.39 3.13
C LEU A 46 12.93 -0.69 2.05
N VAL A 47 12.47 -0.35 0.85
CA VAL A 47 12.38 -1.28 -0.29
C VAL A 47 13.76 -1.79 -0.66
N ASN A 48 14.75 -0.90 -0.76
CA ASN A 48 16.13 -1.30 -1.08
C ASN A 48 16.75 -2.19 0.00
N GLU A 49 16.48 -1.94 1.28
CA GLU A 49 16.91 -2.80 2.39
C GLU A 49 16.30 -4.20 2.29
N VAL A 50 14.99 -4.29 2.04
CA VAL A 50 14.30 -5.58 1.83
C VAL A 50 14.89 -6.32 0.64
N LEU A 51 15.12 -5.62 -0.47
CA LEU A 51 15.71 -6.17 -1.67
C LEU A 51 17.14 -6.69 -1.41
N ILE A 52 17.99 -5.93 -0.73
CA ILE A 52 19.38 -6.33 -0.47
C ILE A 52 19.48 -7.47 0.53
N SER A 53 18.66 -7.44 1.59
CA SER A 53 18.74 -8.39 2.70
C SER A 53 17.94 -9.67 2.48
N ASP A 54 16.98 -9.66 1.55
CA ASP A 54 15.94 -10.70 1.39
C ASP A 54 15.10 -10.92 2.67
N LEU A 55 15.10 -9.94 3.58
CA LEU A 55 14.36 -9.98 4.84
C LEU A 55 13.16 -9.03 4.76
N PHE A 56 11.98 -9.61 4.65
CA PHE A 56 10.73 -8.84 4.69
C PHE A 56 10.26 -8.65 6.15
N PRO A 57 10.05 -7.40 6.63
CA PRO A 57 9.59 -7.12 7.99
C PRO A 57 8.30 -7.86 8.36
N GLN A 58 8.20 -8.35 9.60
CA GLN A 58 7.03 -9.07 10.10
C GLN A 58 5.78 -8.18 10.08
N GLU A 59 5.95 -6.92 10.44
CA GLU A 59 4.90 -5.90 10.52
C GLU A 59 4.22 -5.67 9.18
N LEU A 60 4.97 -5.80 8.08
CA LEU A 60 4.47 -5.64 6.72
C LEU A 60 3.78 -6.90 6.17
N LYS A 61 3.87 -8.06 6.86
CA LYS A 61 3.18 -9.30 6.49
C LYS A 61 1.75 -9.37 7.02
N VAL A 62 1.37 -8.43 7.88
CA VAL A 62 0.08 -8.45 8.56
C VAL A 62 -1.01 -7.97 7.60
N SER A 63 -2.03 -8.81 7.38
CA SER A 63 -3.23 -8.46 6.62
C SER A 63 -4.42 -8.21 7.53
N LYS A 64 -5.31 -7.30 7.13
CA LYS A 64 -6.59 -7.07 7.80
C LYS A 64 -7.68 -7.92 7.17
N ILE A 65 -8.31 -8.78 7.96
CA ILE A 65 -9.43 -9.62 7.52
C ILE A 65 -10.73 -8.86 7.80
N GLY A 66 -11.54 -8.63 6.77
CA GLY A 66 -12.85 -7.99 6.87
C GLY A 66 -13.92 -8.80 6.17
N ALA A 67 -15.09 -8.96 6.79
CA ALA A 67 -16.23 -9.65 6.19
C ALA A 67 -16.85 -8.78 5.08
N ILE A 68 -16.90 -9.31 3.85
CA ILE A 68 -17.60 -8.67 2.74
C ILE A 68 -18.99 -9.29 2.62
N CYS A 69 -20.01 -8.61 3.14
CA CYS A 69 -21.40 -9.03 2.94
C CYS A 69 -21.89 -8.59 1.55
N ARG A 70 -21.99 -9.54 0.62
CA ARG A 70 -22.59 -9.27 -0.71
C ARG A 70 -24.11 -9.29 -0.57
N SER A 71 -24.75 -8.13 -0.60
CA SER A 71 -26.21 -8.06 -0.69
C SER A 71 -26.65 -8.62 -2.05
N ARG A 72 -27.44 -9.70 -2.06
CA ARG A 72 -28.11 -10.17 -3.28
C ARG A 72 -29.13 -9.09 -3.67
N ARG A 73 -28.91 -8.41 -4.79
CA ARG A 73 -29.97 -7.59 -5.40
C ARG A 73 -31.16 -8.53 -5.65
N LYS A 74 -32.33 -8.19 -5.10
CA LYS A 74 -33.58 -8.82 -5.51
C LYS A 74 -33.86 -8.34 -6.93
N ASP A 75 -33.56 -9.19 -7.92
CA ASP A 75 -34.08 -9.01 -9.27
C ASP A 75 -35.61 -8.95 -9.15
N HIS A 76 -36.18 -7.78 -9.44
CA HIS A 76 -37.62 -7.58 -9.46
C HIS A 76 -38.18 -8.42 -10.60
N MET A 77 -39.03 -9.40 -10.26
CA MET A 77 -39.98 -10.01 -11.19
C MET A 77 -41.27 -9.20 -11.23
#